data_AF-A0A2G8YFC7-F1
#
_entry.id   AF-A0A2G8YFC7-F1
#
_cell.length_a   1.000
_cell.length_b   1.000
_cell.length_c   1.000
_cell.angle_alpha   90.00
_cell.angle_beta   90.00
_cell.angle_gamma   90.00
#
_symmetry.space_group_name_H-M   'P 1'
#
loop_
_entity.id
_entity.type
_entity.pdbx_description
1 polymer ?
#
loop_
_entity_poly.entity_id
_entity_poly.type
_entity_poly.pdbx_seq_one_letter_code
_entity_poly.pdbx_strand_id
1 'polypeptide(L)'
;MRSISFWLPSGASNAWSLGSRKPLSSCFCRAYHLHLLYLRGRISRRALLFLQHLTQSAAIGYAVCSCLYNAWPIIPAAFVQMIAVVQFMKMHSYSSTNMNFCDDMRQGKQTLGYPENVTLRNFCDYLFCPVLVYEPMYRRGGGFRPTYFVFKLFSMVGAMVVMYLACTSYLIPTMMRSPSMSITEAIFSLVFPFLFLDILIFYILFECICNLAAEITNFANRNFYDDWWNSTNWDEYSRKWNKPVHRFLLRHVYMETQQRYKWSHQTAAFATFLFSALLHEMILAVCFRFVRLYLFGLMLLQLPLIALGRFYRHKKMVANAIFWACLMLGPPLLGLAYGREWAQIHFYNAHADHQPLRLF
;
A
#
# COMPACT_ATOMS: atom_id res chain seq x y z
N MET A 1 -12.62 27.21 -24.06
CA MET A 1 -13.13 25.82 -24.07
C MET A 1 -12.11 24.83 -24.68
N ARG A 2 -10.93 24.69 -24.07
CA ARG A 2 -9.92 23.66 -24.38
C ARG A 2 -9.09 23.38 -23.11
N SER A 3 -9.66 22.67 -22.13
CA SER A 3 -8.90 22.25 -20.92
C SER A 3 -9.39 20.94 -20.27
N ILE A 4 -9.98 20.03 -21.05
CA ILE A 4 -10.49 18.73 -20.54
C ILE A 4 -9.61 17.55 -21.02
N SER A 5 -8.50 17.79 -21.71
CA SER A 5 -7.62 16.74 -22.23
C SER A 5 -6.60 16.17 -21.21
N PHE A 6 -6.62 16.61 -19.94
CA PHE A 6 -5.67 16.13 -18.93
C PHE A 6 -6.04 14.77 -18.32
N TRP A 7 -7.30 14.32 -18.44
CA TRP A 7 -7.80 13.14 -17.72
C TRP A 7 -8.24 11.97 -18.58
N LEU A 8 -8.37 12.15 -19.90
CA LEU A 8 -8.74 11.06 -20.81
C LEU A 8 -7.98 11.23 -22.13
N PRO A 9 -6.92 10.44 -22.40
CA PRO A 9 -6.45 10.27 -23.76
C PRO A 9 -7.57 9.60 -24.56
N SER A 10 -7.73 10.03 -25.81
CA SER A 10 -8.67 9.52 -26.82
C SER A 10 -8.44 8.04 -27.24
N GLY A 11 -7.75 7.24 -26.41
CA GLY A 11 -7.52 5.80 -26.55
C GLY A 11 -8.03 4.95 -25.38
N ALA A 12 -8.81 5.51 -24.45
CA ALA A 12 -9.32 4.81 -23.26
C ALA A 12 -10.15 3.55 -23.59
N SER A 13 -10.70 3.42 -24.80
CA SER A 13 -11.41 2.22 -25.24
C SER A 13 -10.51 0.97 -25.31
N ASN A 14 -9.20 1.13 -25.58
CA ASN A 14 -8.27 0.00 -25.63
C ASN A 14 -7.62 -0.33 -24.27
N ALA A 15 -7.59 0.62 -23.33
CA ALA A 15 -7.05 0.39 -21.98
C ALA A 15 -7.95 -0.56 -21.17
N TRP A 16 -9.27 -0.48 -21.36
CA TRP A 16 -10.23 -1.41 -20.75
C TRP A 16 -10.37 -2.73 -21.54
N SER A 17 -10.09 -2.74 -22.85
CA SER A 17 -10.17 -3.96 -23.67
C SER A 17 -9.06 -4.97 -23.36
N LEU A 18 -7.92 -4.54 -22.81
CA LEU A 18 -6.84 -5.42 -22.33
C LEU A 18 -7.11 -6.09 -20.96
N GLY A 19 -8.15 -5.65 -20.24
CA GLY A 19 -8.73 -6.42 -19.14
C GLY A 19 -9.35 -7.76 -19.56
N SER A 20 -9.47 -8.01 -20.88
CA SER A 20 -9.98 -9.27 -21.45
C SER A 20 -8.92 -10.37 -21.61
N ARG A 21 -7.62 -10.07 -21.49
CA ARG A 21 -6.62 -11.13 -21.37
C ARG A 21 -6.72 -11.67 -19.94
N LYS A 22 -6.75 -13.01 -19.83
CA LYS A 22 -7.04 -13.77 -18.61
C LYS A 22 -5.86 -13.94 -17.60
N PRO A 23 -4.67 -13.29 -17.65
CA PRO A 23 -3.60 -13.72 -16.77
C PRO A 23 -3.82 -13.29 -15.32
N LEU A 24 -4.42 -12.12 -15.04
CA LEU A 24 -4.58 -11.66 -13.66
C LEU A 24 -5.48 -12.62 -12.87
N SER A 25 -6.68 -12.95 -13.39
CA SER A 25 -7.61 -13.90 -12.75
C SER A 25 -6.97 -15.28 -12.50
N SER A 26 -6.15 -15.76 -13.45
CA SER A 26 -5.40 -17.02 -13.29
C SER A 26 -4.35 -16.97 -12.18
N CYS A 27 -3.77 -15.79 -11.89
CA CYS A 27 -2.80 -15.60 -10.81
C CYS A 27 -3.43 -15.76 -9.42
N PHE A 28 -4.68 -15.34 -9.24
CA PHE A 28 -5.29 -15.29 -7.92
C PHE A 28 -5.44 -16.68 -7.30
N CYS A 29 -5.77 -17.71 -8.07
CA CYS A 29 -5.95 -19.06 -7.53
C CYS A 29 -4.66 -19.89 -7.48
N ARG A 30 -3.51 -19.35 -7.93
CA ARG A 30 -2.26 -20.13 -8.00
C ARG A 30 -1.78 -20.58 -6.62
N ALA A 31 -1.87 -19.72 -5.60
CA ALA A 31 -1.49 -20.08 -4.23
C ALA A 31 -2.30 -21.27 -3.69
N TYR A 32 -3.61 -21.29 -3.97
CA TYR A 32 -4.50 -22.38 -3.64
C TYR A 32 -4.12 -23.68 -4.35
N HIS A 33 -3.97 -23.65 -5.67
CA HIS A 33 -3.62 -24.84 -6.46
C HIS A 33 -2.23 -25.39 -6.13
N LEU A 34 -1.23 -24.52 -5.92
CA LEU A 34 0.10 -24.93 -5.51
C LEU A 34 0.05 -25.60 -4.13
N HIS A 35 -0.72 -25.06 -3.19
CA HIS A 35 -0.86 -25.69 -1.88
C HIS A 35 -1.60 -27.04 -1.95
N LEU A 36 -2.63 -27.18 -2.78
CA LEU A 36 -3.27 -28.48 -3.03
C LEU A 36 -2.29 -29.54 -3.55
N LEU A 37 -1.39 -29.16 -4.47
CA LEU A 37 -0.36 -30.07 -4.98
C LEU A 37 0.62 -30.48 -3.86
N TYR A 38 0.95 -29.55 -2.95
CA TYR A 38 1.81 -29.83 -1.81
C TYR A 38 1.16 -30.77 -0.79
N LEU A 39 -0.11 -30.52 -0.46
CA LEU A 39 -0.91 -31.36 0.43
C LEU A 39 -1.01 -32.79 -0.11
N ARG A 40 -1.21 -32.96 -1.42
CA ARG A 40 -1.24 -34.27 -2.11
C ARG A 40 0.14 -34.92 -2.29
N GLY A 41 1.22 -34.32 -1.78
CA GLY A 41 2.58 -34.86 -1.89
C GLY A 41 3.17 -34.84 -3.30
N ARG A 42 2.57 -34.12 -4.26
CA ARG A 42 3.05 -34.06 -5.66
C ARG A 42 4.22 -33.10 -5.87
N ILE A 43 4.39 -32.12 -4.98
CA ILE A 43 5.49 -31.16 -5.04
C ILE A 43 6.23 -31.11 -3.71
N SER A 44 7.54 -30.87 -3.75
CA SER A 44 8.36 -30.68 -2.56
C SER A 44 8.18 -29.27 -1.97
N ARG A 45 8.57 -29.09 -0.70
CA ARG A 45 8.52 -27.78 -0.01
C ARG A 45 9.34 -26.72 -0.74
N ARG A 46 10.51 -27.08 -1.26
CA ARG A 46 11.38 -26.18 -2.03
C ARG A 46 10.74 -25.78 -3.36
N ALA A 47 10.12 -26.74 -4.06
CA ALA A 47 9.41 -26.47 -5.30
C ALA A 47 8.19 -25.55 -5.07
N LEU A 48 7.43 -25.76 -3.99
CA LEU A 48 6.33 -24.87 -3.61
C LEU A 48 6.81 -23.43 -3.41
N LEU A 49 7.85 -23.22 -2.59
CA LEU A 49 8.40 -21.90 -2.31
C LEU A 49 8.91 -21.22 -3.59
N PHE A 50 9.65 -21.96 -4.43
CA PHE A 50 10.17 -21.43 -5.69
C PHE A 50 9.04 -21.00 -6.63
N LEU A 51 8.05 -21.87 -6.87
CA LEU A 51 6.91 -21.57 -7.75
C LEU A 51 6.05 -20.43 -7.19
N GLN A 52 5.89 -20.37 -5.87
CA GLN A 52 5.18 -19.27 -5.22
C GLN A 52 5.90 -17.94 -5.46
N HIS A 53 7.19 -17.84 -5.15
CA HIS A 53 7.95 -16.60 -5.36
C HIS A 53 8.00 -16.22 -6.85
N LEU A 54 8.18 -17.18 -7.75
CA LEU A 54 8.14 -16.94 -9.19
C LEU A 54 6.80 -16.34 -9.64
N THR A 55 5.69 -16.95 -9.22
CA THR A 55 4.34 -16.48 -9.60
C THR A 55 3.98 -15.13 -8.99
N GLN A 56 4.46 -14.85 -7.77
CA GLN A 56 4.30 -13.57 -7.08
C GLN A 56 5.10 -12.46 -7.76
N SER A 57 6.39 -12.69 -8.04
CA SER A 57 7.25 -11.75 -8.76
C SER A 57 6.74 -11.49 -10.17
N ALA A 58 6.28 -12.52 -10.88
CA ALA A 58 5.66 -12.36 -12.20
C ALA A 58 4.37 -11.52 -12.15
N ALA A 59 3.56 -11.65 -11.09
CA ALA A 59 2.34 -10.86 -10.94
C ALA A 59 2.63 -9.36 -10.71
N ILE A 60 3.59 -9.04 -9.83
CA ILE A 60 4.04 -7.65 -9.62
C ILE A 60 4.69 -7.12 -10.90
N GLY A 61 5.59 -7.88 -11.53
CA GLY A 61 6.24 -7.51 -12.78
C GLY A 61 5.24 -7.23 -13.89
N TYR A 62 4.20 -8.05 -14.03
CA TYR A 62 3.11 -7.83 -14.98
C TYR A 62 2.35 -6.52 -14.68
N ALA A 63 2.02 -6.25 -13.41
CA ALA A 63 1.33 -5.02 -13.02
C ALA A 63 2.17 -3.76 -13.33
N VAL A 64 3.47 -3.80 -13.00
CA VAL A 64 4.45 -2.76 -13.35
C VAL A 64 4.52 -2.55 -14.86
N CYS A 65 4.83 -3.61 -15.61
CA CYS A 65 4.99 -3.53 -17.06
C CYS A 65 3.70 -3.09 -17.76
N SER A 66 2.54 -3.55 -17.32
CA SER A 66 1.25 -3.15 -17.88
C SER A 66 0.98 -1.65 -17.67
N CYS A 67 1.30 -1.10 -16.49
CA CYS A 67 1.11 0.33 -16.23
C CYS A 67 2.08 1.19 -17.08
N LEU A 68 3.33 0.77 -17.20
CA LEU A 68 4.35 1.48 -17.97
C LEU A 68 4.11 1.40 -19.48
N TYR A 69 3.83 0.21 -20.01
CA TYR A 69 3.61 -0.03 -21.43
C TYR A 69 2.37 0.72 -21.96
N ASN A 70 1.27 0.69 -21.21
CA ASN A 70 0.03 1.35 -21.61
C ASN A 70 -0.02 2.83 -21.22
N ALA A 71 1.05 3.38 -20.65
CA ALA A 71 1.12 4.77 -20.20
C ALA A 71 -0.09 5.19 -19.34
N TRP A 72 -0.44 4.39 -18.33
CA TRP A 72 -1.59 4.67 -17.47
C TRP A 72 -1.43 5.98 -16.68
N PRO A 73 -2.53 6.72 -16.40
CA PRO A 73 -2.48 7.89 -15.53
C PRO A 73 -2.06 7.52 -14.09
N ILE A 74 -1.58 8.52 -13.34
CA ILE A 74 -1.00 8.35 -11.99
C ILE A 74 -1.94 7.60 -11.04
N ILE A 75 -3.22 8.00 -10.98
CA ILE A 75 -4.17 7.45 -10.00
C ILE A 75 -4.52 5.98 -10.29
N PRO A 76 -4.94 5.59 -11.51
CA PRO A 76 -5.15 4.18 -11.86
C PRO A 76 -3.90 3.32 -11.69
N ALA A 77 -2.72 3.85 -12.05
CA ALA A 77 -1.46 3.14 -11.86
C ALA A 77 -1.20 2.87 -10.37
N ALA A 78 -1.35 3.88 -9.50
CA ALA A 78 -1.22 3.72 -8.06
C ALA A 78 -2.17 2.64 -7.53
N PHE A 79 -3.43 2.64 -7.97
CA PHE A 79 -4.44 1.69 -7.51
C PHE A 79 -4.12 0.25 -7.91
N VAL A 80 -3.73 0.01 -9.17
CA VAL A 80 -3.33 -1.33 -9.64
C VAL A 80 -2.09 -1.83 -8.89
N GLN A 81 -1.11 -0.96 -8.64
CA GLN A 81 0.08 -1.34 -7.89
C GLN A 81 -0.21 -1.65 -6.42
N MET A 82 -1.09 -0.87 -5.78
CA MET A 82 -1.56 -1.18 -4.43
C MET A 82 -2.29 -2.53 -4.38
N ILE A 83 -3.15 -2.84 -5.36
CA ILE A 83 -3.80 -4.15 -5.46
C ILE A 83 -2.76 -5.25 -5.65
N ALA A 84 -1.78 -5.06 -6.55
CA ALA A 84 -0.73 -6.06 -6.79
C ALA A 84 0.07 -6.37 -5.51
N VAL A 85 0.42 -5.34 -4.72
CA VAL A 85 1.12 -5.50 -3.44
C VAL A 85 0.23 -6.19 -2.39
N VAL A 86 -1.05 -5.81 -2.28
CA VAL A 86 -2.01 -6.48 -1.39
C VAL A 86 -2.15 -7.96 -1.76
N GLN A 87 -2.24 -8.28 -3.05
CA GLN A 87 -2.30 -9.66 -3.52
C GLN A 87 -1.02 -10.42 -3.23
N PHE A 88 0.15 -9.82 -3.45
CA PHE A 88 1.42 -10.40 -3.05
C PHE A 88 1.42 -10.80 -1.56
N MET A 89 1.02 -9.88 -0.68
CA MET A 89 0.96 -10.13 0.77
C MET A 89 -0.03 -11.25 1.10
N LYS A 90 -1.22 -11.23 0.49
CA LYS A 90 -2.25 -12.25 0.71
C LYS A 90 -1.80 -13.64 0.26
N MET A 91 -1.29 -13.76 -0.96
CA MET A 91 -0.80 -15.04 -1.48
C MET A 91 0.37 -15.57 -0.63
N HIS A 92 1.25 -14.67 -0.18
CA HIS A 92 2.38 -15.05 0.66
C HIS A 92 1.91 -15.62 1.99
N SER A 93 0.98 -14.92 2.64
CA SER A 93 0.47 -15.37 3.93
C SER A 93 -0.34 -16.66 3.82
N TYR A 94 -1.15 -16.84 2.77
CA TYR A 94 -1.93 -18.06 2.60
C TYR A 94 -1.02 -19.29 2.43
N SER A 95 -0.04 -19.21 1.53
CA SER A 95 0.88 -20.31 1.28
C SER A 95 1.79 -20.61 2.47
N SER A 96 2.34 -19.58 3.12
CA SER A 96 3.23 -19.74 4.28
C SER A 96 2.50 -20.41 5.46
N THR A 97 1.33 -19.88 5.85
CA THR A 97 0.56 -20.42 6.97
C THR A 97 0.14 -21.86 6.73
N ASN A 98 -0.42 -22.18 5.55
CA ASN A 98 -0.87 -23.54 5.26
C ASN A 98 0.29 -24.53 5.07
N MET A 99 1.43 -24.08 4.55
CA MET A 99 2.65 -24.91 4.47
C MET A 99 3.12 -25.30 5.88
N ASN A 100 3.15 -24.34 6.82
CA ASN A 100 3.53 -24.62 8.21
C ASN A 100 2.54 -25.58 8.88
N PHE A 101 1.22 -25.42 8.67
CA PHE A 101 0.24 -26.38 9.19
C PHE A 101 0.38 -27.78 8.58
N CYS A 102 0.69 -27.88 7.28
CA CYS A 102 0.97 -29.17 6.66
C CYS A 102 2.20 -29.85 7.28
N ASP A 103 3.26 -29.08 7.57
CA ASP A 103 4.49 -29.59 8.17
C ASP A 103 4.24 -30.03 9.63
N ASP A 104 3.48 -29.25 10.40
CA ASP A 104 3.08 -29.59 11.77
C ASP A 104 2.17 -30.83 11.82
N MET A 105 1.21 -30.95 10.90
CA MET A 105 0.35 -32.13 10.77
C MET A 105 1.16 -33.39 10.44
N ARG A 106 2.16 -33.29 9.54
CA ARG A 106 3.08 -34.40 9.23
C ARG A 106 3.97 -34.79 10.41
N GLN A 107 4.24 -33.85 11.32
CA GLN A 107 4.94 -34.09 12.59
C GLN A 107 4.02 -34.60 13.71
N GLY A 108 2.74 -34.85 13.43
CA GLY A 108 1.77 -35.33 14.42
C GLY A 108 1.26 -34.26 15.39
N LYS A 109 1.52 -32.97 15.13
CA LYS A 109 0.97 -31.88 15.95
C LYS A 109 -0.47 -31.58 15.56
N GLN A 110 -1.31 -31.32 16.55
CA GLN A 110 -2.68 -30.90 16.33
C GLN A 110 -2.69 -29.51 15.67
N THR A 111 -3.39 -29.39 14.54
CA THR A 111 -3.57 -28.13 13.82
C THR A 111 -5.05 -27.80 13.77
N LEU A 112 -5.40 -26.54 14.07
CA LEU A 112 -6.80 -26.11 14.21
C LEU A 112 -7.39 -25.81 12.83
N GLY A 113 -8.35 -26.63 12.41
CA GLY A 113 -9.08 -26.46 11.14
C GLY A 113 -8.33 -26.87 9.87
N TYR A 114 -7.12 -27.43 9.98
CA TYR A 114 -6.37 -27.99 8.84
C TYR A 114 -6.48 -29.53 8.86
N PRO A 115 -6.65 -30.21 7.72
CA PRO A 115 -6.62 -29.72 6.33
C PRO A 115 -7.97 -29.25 5.77
N GLU A 116 -9.05 -29.25 6.57
CA GLU A 116 -10.42 -28.92 6.12
C GLU A 116 -10.56 -27.49 5.59
N ASN A 117 -9.69 -26.57 6.02
CA ASN A 117 -9.65 -25.20 5.55
C ASN A 117 -9.20 -25.04 4.08
N VAL A 118 -8.58 -26.05 3.46
CA VAL A 118 -8.07 -25.98 2.07
C VAL A 118 -9.20 -26.15 1.04
N THR A 119 -10.16 -25.23 1.08
CA THR A 119 -11.30 -25.16 0.15
C THR A 119 -11.28 -23.84 -0.62
N LEU A 120 -11.82 -23.85 -1.85
CA LEU A 120 -11.99 -22.63 -2.64
C LEU A 120 -12.83 -21.59 -1.90
N ARG A 121 -13.83 -22.03 -1.14
CA ARG A 121 -14.69 -21.13 -0.34
C ARG A 121 -13.90 -20.37 0.71
N ASN A 122 -13.07 -21.06 1.50
CA ASN A 122 -12.23 -20.43 2.52
C ASN A 122 -11.19 -19.50 1.88
N PHE A 123 -10.59 -19.93 0.77
CA PHE A 123 -9.65 -19.11 0.02
C PHE A 123 -10.29 -17.81 -0.48
N CYS A 124 -11.43 -17.89 -1.17
CA CYS A 124 -12.16 -16.71 -1.65
C CYS A 124 -12.60 -15.79 -0.50
N ASP A 125 -13.08 -16.35 0.61
CA ASP A 125 -13.43 -15.58 1.79
C ASP A 125 -12.24 -14.76 2.32
N TYR A 126 -11.05 -15.36 2.41
CA TYR A 126 -9.83 -14.66 2.78
C TYR A 126 -9.46 -13.54 1.79
N LEU A 127 -9.65 -13.75 0.49
CA LEU A 127 -9.37 -12.73 -0.52
C LEU A 127 -10.22 -11.47 -0.35
N PHE A 128 -11.48 -11.62 0.07
CA PHE A 128 -12.37 -10.47 0.31
C PHE A 128 -12.26 -9.88 1.71
N CYS A 129 -11.80 -10.65 2.71
CA CYS A 129 -11.62 -10.12 4.05
C CYS A 129 -10.56 -8.99 4.08
N PRO A 130 -10.77 -7.88 4.81
CA PRO A 130 -9.83 -6.76 4.91
C PRO A 130 -8.64 -7.06 5.83
N VAL A 131 -7.99 -8.21 5.64
CA VAL A 131 -6.82 -8.68 6.38
C VAL A 131 -5.74 -9.17 5.42
N LEU A 132 -4.48 -9.04 5.84
CA LEU A 132 -3.32 -9.49 5.07
C LEU A 132 -2.67 -10.74 5.64
N VAL A 133 -3.05 -11.15 6.86
CA VAL A 133 -2.57 -12.36 7.51
C VAL A 133 -3.67 -13.42 7.46
N TYR A 134 -3.37 -14.54 6.80
CA TYR A 134 -4.25 -15.69 6.68
C TYR A 134 -4.36 -16.47 7.99
N GLU A 135 -5.59 -16.78 8.38
CA GLU A 135 -5.95 -17.69 9.46
C GLU A 135 -7.03 -18.67 8.97
N PRO A 136 -7.03 -19.95 9.40
CA PRO A 136 -8.02 -20.93 8.93
C PRO A 136 -9.45 -20.53 9.24
N MET A 137 -9.68 -19.90 10.39
CA MET A 137 -10.98 -19.47 10.86
C MET A 137 -10.92 -18.04 11.36
N TYR A 138 -11.75 -17.18 10.78
CA TYR A 138 -11.94 -15.81 11.24
C TYR A 138 -13.18 -15.70 12.11
N ARG A 139 -13.08 -14.88 13.16
CA ARG A 139 -14.25 -14.55 13.99
C ARG A 139 -15.26 -13.75 13.15
N ARG A 140 -16.50 -14.24 13.09
CA ARG A 140 -17.61 -13.59 12.38
C ARG A 140 -18.42 -12.70 13.31
N GLY A 141 -19.01 -11.65 12.74
CA GLY A 141 -19.93 -10.76 13.43
C GLY A 141 -21.35 -11.31 13.49
N GLY A 142 -22.28 -10.51 14.02
CA GLY A 142 -23.69 -10.83 14.16
C GLY A 142 -24.52 -10.75 12.87
N GLY A 143 -23.90 -10.62 11.69
CA GLY A 143 -24.58 -10.51 10.40
C GLY A 143 -24.42 -9.13 9.75
N PHE A 144 -25.08 -8.96 8.60
CA PHE A 144 -25.01 -7.77 7.77
C PHE A 144 -25.94 -6.65 8.28
N ARG A 145 -25.39 -5.45 8.48
CA ARG A 145 -26.11 -4.27 8.97
C ARG A 145 -26.28 -3.25 7.83
N PRO A 146 -27.44 -3.24 7.14
CA PRO A 146 -27.63 -2.43 5.94
C PRO A 146 -27.50 -0.93 6.19
N THR A 147 -28.03 -0.42 7.30
CA THR A 147 -27.93 1.02 7.66
C THR A 147 -26.47 1.47 7.80
N TYR A 148 -25.65 0.66 8.49
CA TYR A 148 -24.22 0.94 8.65
C TYR A 148 -23.49 0.89 7.30
N PHE A 149 -23.81 -0.11 6.47
CA PHE A 149 -23.24 -0.24 5.13
C PHE A 149 -23.54 0.97 4.26
N VAL A 150 -24.82 1.37 4.17
CA VAL A 150 -25.26 2.51 3.36
C VAL A 150 -24.62 3.80 3.86
N PHE A 151 -24.61 4.04 5.18
CA PHE A 151 -23.98 5.22 5.76
C PHE A 151 -22.48 5.29 5.40
N LYS A 152 -21.74 4.18 5.56
CA LYS A 152 -20.32 4.12 5.19
C LYS A 152 -20.08 4.29 3.69
N LEU A 153 -20.97 3.77 2.86
CA LEU A 153 -20.90 3.97 1.41
C LEU A 153 -21.07 5.44 1.03
N PHE A 154 -22.06 6.13 1.61
CA PHE A 154 -22.24 7.57 1.43
C PHE A 154 -21.05 8.38 1.97
N SER A 155 -20.54 8.04 3.16
CA SER A 155 -19.33 8.69 3.70
C SER A 155 -18.13 8.51 2.77
N MET A 156 -17.96 7.32 2.17
CA MET A 156 -16.89 7.06 1.22
C MET A 156 -17.01 7.93 -0.03
N VAL A 157 -18.19 7.93 -0.67
CA VAL A 157 -18.43 8.73 -1.88
C VAL A 157 -18.27 10.23 -1.59
N GLY A 158 -18.83 10.71 -0.47
CA GLY A 158 -18.68 12.10 -0.03
C GLY A 158 -17.22 12.47 0.20
N ALA A 159 -16.45 11.64 0.90
CA ALA A 159 -15.03 11.86 1.11
C ALA A 159 -14.22 11.85 -0.20
N MET A 160 -14.57 10.98 -1.17
CA MET A 160 -13.94 10.98 -2.50
C MET A 160 -14.23 12.26 -3.28
N VAL A 161 -15.45 12.79 -3.22
CA VAL A 161 -15.80 14.08 -3.83
C VAL A 161 -15.02 15.22 -3.19
N VAL A 162 -14.94 15.27 -1.86
CA VAL A 162 -14.15 16.26 -1.13
C VAL A 162 -12.67 16.16 -1.51
N MET A 163 -12.14 14.94 -1.64
CA MET A 163 -10.74 14.71 -2.05
C MET A 163 -10.48 15.23 -3.46
N TYR A 164 -11.40 14.95 -4.40
CA TYR A 164 -11.32 15.46 -5.75
C TYR A 164 -11.29 17.00 -5.77
N LEU A 165 -12.22 17.65 -5.07
CA LEU A 165 -12.28 19.11 -4.97
C LEU A 165 -11.03 19.68 -4.31
N ALA A 166 -10.52 19.06 -3.24
CA ALA A 166 -9.31 19.51 -2.58
C ALA A 166 -8.09 19.44 -3.52
N CYS A 167 -7.99 18.37 -4.30
CA CYS A 167 -6.94 18.22 -5.31
C CYS A 167 -7.05 19.28 -6.41
N THR A 168 -8.23 19.50 -6.99
CA THR A 168 -8.41 20.42 -8.12
C THR A 168 -8.35 21.89 -7.73
N SER A 169 -8.82 22.23 -6.54
CA SER A 169 -8.93 23.63 -6.09
C SER A 169 -7.70 24.12 -5.35
N TYR A 170 -6.97 23.25 -4.64
CA TYR A 170 -5.84 23.66 -3.81
C TYR A 170 -4.51 23.00 -4.22
N LEU A 171 -4.47 21.67 -4.36
CA LEU A 171 -3.20 20.98 -4.64
C LEU A 171 -2.65 21.32 -6.03
N ILE A 172 -3.42 21.05 -7.09
CA ILE A 172 -2.97 21.22 -8.48
C ILE A 172 -2.57 22.68 -8.76
N PRO A 173 -3.37 23.71 -8.42
CA PRO A 173 -3.00 25.10 -8.66
C PRO A 173 -1.73 25.52 -7.89
N THR A 174 -1.52 25.02 -6.68
CA THR A 174 -0.33 25.33 -5.88
C THR A 174 0.91 24.65 -6.48
N MET A 175 0.77 23.41 -6.93
CA MET A 175 1.84 22.69 -7.63
C MET A 175 2.24 23.38 -8.94
N MET A 176 1.27 23.90 -9.71
CA MET A 176 1.51 24.64 -10.95
C MET A 176 2.24 25.97 -10.73
N ARG A 177 1.99 26.66 -9.61
CA ARG A 177 2.72 27.89 -9.23
C ARG A 177 4.06 27.62 -8.56
N SER A 178 4.33 26.38 -8.14
CA SER A 178 5.55 26.04 -7.41
C SER A 178 6.87 26.37 -8.13
N PRO A 179 7.00 26.36 -9.49
CA PRO A 179 8.26 26.72 -10.15
C PRO A 179 8.62 28.21 -10.04
N SER A 180 7.63 29.10 -9.93
CA SER A 180 7.83 30.54 -9.77
C SER A 180 8.03 30.96 -8.30
N MET A 181 7.84 30.03 -7.37
CA MET A 181 7.94 30.29 -5.93
C MET A 181 9.27 29.76 -5.38
N SER A 182 9.75 30.39 -4.30
CA SER A 182 10.88 29.83 -3.56
C SER A 182 10.52 28.45 -2.99
N ILE A 183 11.52 27.58 -2.77
CA ILE A 183 11.29 26.22 -2.22
C ILE A 183 10.54 26.30 -0.89
N THR A 184 10.96 27.20 -0.01
CA THR A 184 10.38 27.39 1.32
C THR A 184 8.91 27.80 1.24
N GLU A 185 8.61 28.79 0.39
CA GLU A 185 7.23 29.28 0.19
C GLU A 185 6.33 28.19 -0.41
N ALA A 186 6.84 27.40 -1.36
CA ALA A 186 6.13 26.27 -1.94
C ALA A 186 5.83 25.19 -0.88
N ILE A 187 6.80 24.85 -0.03
CA ILE A 187 6.60 23.89 1.08
C ILE A 187 5.47 24.37 1.99
N PHE A 188 5.55 25.59 2.52
CA PHE A 188 4.53 26.11 3.44
C PHE A 188 3.13 26.19 2.80
N SER A 189 3.06 26.54 1.50
CA SER A 189 1.80 26.56 0.75
C SER A 189 1.19 25.17 0.55
N LEU A 190 2.02 24.13 0.56
CA LEU A 190 1.62 22.74 0.32
C LEU A 190 1.37 21.95 1.61
N VAL A 191 1.81 22.43 2.78
CA VAL A 191 1.59 21.77 4.09
C VAL A 191 0.12 21.46 4.34
N PHE A 192 -0.76 22.45 4.22
CA PHE A 192 -2.19 22.24 4.51
C PHE A 192 -2.87 21.35 3.48
N PRO A 193 -2.71 21.56 2.16
CA PRO A 193 -3.27 20.66 1.14
C PRO A 193 -2.85 19.20 1.34
N PHE A 194 -1.56 18.93 1.57
CA PHE A 194 -1.10 17.55 1.76
C PHE A 194 -1.60 16.95 3.07
N LEU A 195 -1.53 17.68 4.19
CA LEU A 195 -2.05 17.18 5.47
C LEU A 195 -3.54 16.81 5.37
N PHE A 196 -4.33 17.67 4.73
CA PHE A 196 -5.75 17.42 4.52
C PHE A 196 -5.99 16.17 3.67
N LEU A 197 -5.25 16.02 2.56
CA LEU A 197 -5.35 14.85 1.68
C LEU A 197 -4.89 13.56 2.36
N ASP A 198 -3.83 13.61 3.17
CA ASP A 198 -3.31 12.44 3.89
C ASP A 198 -4.33 11.91 4.91
N ILE A 199 -4.97 12.81 5.68
CA ILE A 199 -6.04 12.46 6.61
C ILE A 199 -7.26 11.90 5.85
N LEU A 200 -7.58 12.49 4.70
CA LEU A 200 -8.75 12.06 3.91
C LEU A 200 -8.53 10.68 3.26
N ILE A 201 -7.34 10.41 2.74
CA ILE A 201 -6.94 9.09 2.23
C ILE A 201 -7.01 8.05 3.36
N PHE A 202 -6.50 8.39 4.55
CA PHE A 202 -6.60 7.53 5.72
C PHE A 202 -8.06 7.17 6.05
N TYR A 203 -8.92 8.18 6.12
CA TYR A 203 -10.35 7.99 6.40
C TYR A 203 -11.04 7.14 5.33
N ILE A 204 -10.79 7.40 4.05
CA ILE A 204 -11.37 6.63 2.95
C ILE A 204 -10.92 5.17 3.01
N LEU A 205 -9.63 4.91 3.21
CA LEU A 205 -9.08 3.54 3.21
C LEU A 205 -9.53 2.74 4.43
N PHE A 206 -9.20 3.22 5.63
CA PHE A 206 -9.35 2.41 6.83
C PHE A 206 -10.73 2.53 7.46
N GLU A 207 -11.33 3.73 7.43
CA GLU A 207 -12.60 3.96 8.10
C GLU A 207 -13.82 3.70 7.21
N CYS A 208 -13.67 3.81 5.89
CA CYS A 208 -14.72 3.48 4.93
C CYS A 208 -14.48 2.12 4.25
N ILE A 209 -13.46 1.98 3.40
CA ILE A 209 -13.26 0.80 2.55
C ILE A 209 -13.07 -0.48 3.37
N CYS A 210 -12.17 -0.48 4.37
CA CYS A 210 -11.96 -1.67 5.21
C CYS A 210 -13.20 -2.05 6.01
N ASN A 211 -13.98 -1.08 6.52
CA ASN A 211 -15.23 -1.34 7.23
C ASN A 211 -16.33 -1.85 6.31
N LEU A 212 -16.45 -1.34 5.08
CA LEU A 212 -17.38 -1.86 4.06
C LEU A 212 -17.02 -3.30 3.69
N ALA A 213 -15.74 -3.59 3.44
CA ALA A 213 -15.26 -4.94 3.17
C ALA A 213 -15.55 -5.88 4.35
N ALA A 214 -15.33 -5.42 5.60
CA ALA A 214 -15.65 -6.20 6.80
C ALA A 214 -17.15 -6.45 6.97
N GLU A 215 -18.00 -5.51 6.58
CA GLU A 215 -19.46 -5.68 6.63
C GLU A 215 -19.91 -6.74 5.61
N ILE A 216 -19.42 -6.65 4.36
CA ILE A 216 -19.74 -7.59 3.29
C ILE A 216 -19.30 -9.02 3.67
N THR A 217 -18.12 -9.18 4.26
CA THR A 217 -17.61 -10.50 4.67
C THR A 217 -18.04 -10.91 6.08
N ASN A 218 -18.87 -10.14 6.76
CA ASN A 218 -19.24 -10.35 8.18
C ASN A 218 -18.01 -10.59 9.09
N PHE A 219 -16.92 -9.86 8.86
CA PHE A 219 -15.69 -9.94 9.62
C PHE A 219 -15.80 -9.14 10.93
N ALA A 220 -15.55 -9.81 12.07
CA ALA A 220 -15.75 -9.20 13.38
C ALA A 220 -14.64 -8.22 13.78
N ASN A 221 -13.39 -8.50 13.40
CA ASN A 221 -12.23 -7.75 13.88
C ASN A 221 -12.00 -6.48 13.04
N ARG A 222 -12.68 -5.40 13.40
CA ARG A 222 -12.61 -4.12 12.67
C ARG A 222 -11.53 -3.17 13.17
N ASN A 223 -10.60 -3.65 14.00
CA ASN A 223 -9.48 -2.85 14.46
C ASN A 223 -8.38 -2.81 13.38
N PHE A 224 -8.57 -1.93 12.39
CA PHE A 224 -7.63 -1.66 11.29
C PHE A 224 -6.57 -0.62 11.64
N TYR A 225 -6.87 0.24 12.61
CA TYR A 225 -5.99 1.29 13.12
C TYR A 225 -6.29 1.56 14.60
N ASP A 226 -5.31 2.12 15.31
CA ASP A 226 -5.49 2.66 16.67
C ASP A 226 -5.26 4.19 16.66
N ASP A 227 -5.16 4.81 17.83
CA ASP A 227 -4.98 6.26 18.05
C ASP A 227 -3.58 6.79 17.63
N TRP A 228 -3.22 6.59 16.36
CA TRP A 228 -1.91 6.96 15.81
C TRP A 228 -1.60 8.46 15.89
N TRP A 229 -2.62 9.32 15.98
CA TRP A 229 -2.46 10.77 16.17
C TRP A 229 -1.83 11.14 17.52
N ASN A 230 -1.95 10.25 18.51
CA ASN A 230 -1.31 10.40 19.83
C ASN A 230 0.12 9.82 19.87
N SER A 231 0.67 9.38 18.73
CA SER A 231 1.99 8.76 18.69
C SER A 231 3.08 9.73 19.13
N THR A 232 4.02 9.22 19.92
CA THR A 232 5.17 9.99 20.42
C THR A 232 6.45 9.77 19.61
N ASN A 233 6.45 8.77 18.73
CA ASN A 233 7.57 8.45 17.86
C ASN A 233 7.09 7.64 16.63
N TRP A 234 7.96 7.51 15.64
CA TRP A 234 7.65 6.82 14.38
C TRP A 234 7.44 5.31 14.53
N ASP A 235 8.06 4.66 15.52
CA ASP A 235 7.83 3.24 15.78
C ASP A 235 6.39 3.00 16.27
N GLU A 236 5.91 3.82 17.21
CA GLU A 236 4.52 3.78 17.69
C GLU A 236 3.53 4.06 16.55
N TYR A 237 3.80 5.11 15.74
CA TYR A 237 2.98 5.44 14.57
C TYR A 237 2.86 4.28 13.59
N SER A 238 3.98 3.64 13.23
CA SER A 238 4.01 2.55 12.25
C SER A 238 3.17 1.33 12.69
N ARG A 239 3.00 1.14 14.00
CA ARG A 239 2.18 0.06 14.58
C ARG A 239 0.69 0.36 14.61
N LYS A 240 0.33 1.65 14.71
CA LYS A 240 -1.06 2.10 14.92
C LYS A 240 -1.76 2.53 13.63
N TRP A 241 -1.05 3.08 12.66
CA TRP A 241 -1.64 3.66 11.44
C TRP A 241 -2.30 2.62 10.52
N ASN A 242 -1.55 1.57 10.14
CA ASN A 242 -2.01 0.54 9.22
C ASN A 242 -1.72 -0.84 9.81
N LYS A 243 -2.62 -1.29 10.71
CA LYS A 243 -2.45 -2.56 11.41
C LYS A 243 -2.44 -3.77 10.48
N PRO A 244 -3.24 -3.83 9.39
CA PRO A 244 -3.14 -4.95 8.44
C PRO A 244 -1.73 -5.14 7.88
N VAL A 245 -1.09 -4.07 7.40
CA VAL A 245 0.29 -4.14 6.86
C VAL A 245 1.29 -4.38 7.98
N HIS A 246 1.15 -3.70 9.11
CA HIS A 246 2.03 -3.92 10.26
C HIS A 246 2.02 -5.38 10.72
N ARG A 247 0.85 -6.01 10.87
CA ARG A 247 0.71 -7.43 11.25
C ARG A 247 1.35 -8.36 10.21
N PHE A 248 1.22 -8.05 8.92
CA PHE A 248 1.88 -8.81 7.86
C PHE A 248 3.40 -8.73 7.96
N LEU A 249 3.95 -7.51 8.06
CA LEU A 249 5.39 -7.28 8.17
C LEU A 249 5.95 -7.91 9.45
N LEU A 250 5.23 -7.79 10.57
CA LEU A 250 5.60 -8.41 11.84
C LEU A 250 5.71 -9.92 11.71
N ARG A 251 4.68 -10.58 11.17
CA ARG A 251 4.62 -12.05 11.08
C ARG A 251 5.58 -12.62 10.03
N HIS A 252 5.54 -12.11 8.80
CA HIS A 252 6.16 -12.77 7.65
C HIS A 252 7.55 -12.22 7.29
N VAL A 253 7.95 -11.07 7.83
CA VAL A 253 9.27 -10.48 7.59
C VAL A 253 10.07 -10.48 8.88
N TYR A 254 9.57 -9.79 9.90
CA TYR A 254 10.30 -9.62 11.15
C TYR A 254 10.44 -10.94 11.93
N MET A 255 9.34 -11.62 12.28
CA MET A 255 9.39 -12.86 13.06
C MET A 255 10.09 -13.99 12.30
N GLU A 256 9.87 -14.11 10.98
CA GLU A 256 10.56 -15.11 10.15
C GLU A 256 12.08 -14.87 10.10
N THR A 257 12.54 -13.63 9.89
CA THR A 257 13.98 -13.32 9.92
C THR A 257 14.61 -13.60 11.29
N GLN A 258 13.90 -13.31 12.38
CA GLN A 258 14.36 -13.64 13.72
C GLN A 258 14.37 -15.14 14.02
N GLN A 259 13.28 -15.86 13.72
CA GLN A 259 13.13 -17.25 14.13
C GLN A 259 13.90 -18.21 13.23
N ARG A 260 13.87 -17.96 11.91
CA ARG A 260 14.48 -18.84 10.90
C ARG A 260 15.95 -18.51 10.64
N TYR A 261 16.28 -17.22 10.52
CA TYR A 261 17.64 -16.78 10.19
C TYR A 261 18.44 -16.30 11.40
N LYS A 262 17.83 -16.29 12.60
CA LYS A 262 18.46 -15.90 13.87
C LYS A 262 19.08 -14.49 13.85
N TRP A 263 18.47 -13.59 13.09
CA TRP A 263 18.91 -12.19 13.03
C TRP A 263 18.64 -11.44 14.33
N SER A 264 19.49 -10.45 14.63
CA SER A 264 19.30 -9.55 15.77
C SER A 264 18.01 -8.75 15.63
N HIS A 265 17.48 -8.25 16.75
CA HIS A 265 16.30 -7.37 16.76
C HIS A 265 16.49 -6.13 15.87
N GLN A 266 17.67 -5.52 15.89
CA GLN A 266 17.97 -4.33 15.09
C GLN A 266 18.05 -4.66 13.60
N THR A 267 18.73 -5.74 13.24
CA THR A 267 18.87 -6.18 11.84
C THR A 267 17.50 -6.57 11.24
N ALA A 268 16.68 -7.31 11.98
CA ALA A 268 15.33 -7.70 11.54
C ALA A 268 14.41 -6.48 11.37
N ALA A 269 14.46 -5.53 12.31
CA ALA A 269 13.71 -4.28 12.21
C ALA A 269 14.16 -3.45 10.99
N PHE A 270 15.47 -3.25 10.81
CA PHE A 270 16.04 -2.54 9.66
C PHE A 270 15.63 -3.18 8.34
N ALA A 271 15.75 -4.51 8.21
CA ALA A 271 15.35 -5.24 7.02
C ALA A 271 13.85 -5.11 6.73
N THR A 272 13.01 -5.08 7.77
CA THR A 272 11.56 -4.88 7.63
C THR A 272 11.24 -3.47 7.12
N PHE A 273 11.92 -2.44 7.66
CA PHE A 273 11.80 -1.07 7.17
C PHE A 273 12.30 -0.93 5.73
N LEU A 274 13.44 -1.54 5.40
CA LEU A 274 14.00 -1.53 4.05
C LEU A 274 13.06 -2.18 3.04
N PHE A 275 12.50 -3.35 3.38
CA PHE A 275 11.50 -4.02 2.55
C PHE A 275 10.27 -3.15 2.31
N SER A 276 9.77 -2.48 3.35
CA SER A 276 8.65 -1.53 3.23
C SER A 276 9.01 -0.35 2.32
N ALA A 277 10.18 0.26 2.50
CA ALA A 277 10.63 1.41 1.72
C ALA A 277 10.76 1.09 0.22
N LEU A 278 11.26 -0.10 -0.13
CA LEU A 278 11.37 -0.55 -1.51
C LEU A 278 10.00 -0.70 -2.19
N LEU A 279 9.00 -1.23 -1.48
CA LEU A 279 7.64 -1.35 -2.04
C LEU A 279 6.99 0.02 -2.27
N HIS A 280 7.18 0.96 -1.35
CA HIS A 280 6.64 2.32 -1.48
C HIS A 280 7.29 3.07 -2.64
N GLU A 281 8.62 2.99 -2.77
CA GLU A 281 9.35 3.59 -3.88
C GLU A 281 8.98 2.94 -5.22
N MET A 282 8.79 1.61 -5.27
CA MET A 282 8.31 0.92 -6.48
C MET A 282 6.96 1.49 -6.95
N ILE A 283 6.02 1.73 -6.02
CA ILE A 283 4.71 2.31 -6.37
C ILE A 283 4.90 3.71 -6.95
N LEU A 284 5.67 4.59 -6.30
CA LEU A 284 5.92 5.93 -6.83
C LEU A 284 6.68 5.93 -8.16
N ALA A 285 7.66 5.05 -8.31
CA ALA A 285 8.44 4.94 -9.54
C ALA A 285 7.55 4.56 -10.73
N VAL A 286 6.55 3.70 -10.54
CA VAL A 286 5.58 3.38 -11.59
C VAL A 286 4.61 4.53 -11.86
N CYS A 287 4.14 5.20 -10.80
CA CYS A 287 3.24 6.35 -10.92
C CYS A 287 3.87 7.51 -11.71
N PHE A 288 5.12 7.85 -11.41
CA PHE A 288 5.85 8.96 -12.03
C PHE A 288 6.69 8.55 -13.25
N ARG A 289 6.92 7.25 -13.45
CA ARG A 289 7.70 6.64 -14.54
C ARG A 289 9.20 6.94 -14.52
N PHE A 290 9.74 7.27 -13.35
CA PHE A 290 11.17 7.44 -13.13
C PHE A 290 11.56 7.01 -11.71
N VAL A 291 12.83 6.65 -11.50
CA VAL A 291 13.35 6.18 -10.20
C VAL A 291 14.28 7.25 -9.63
N ARG A 292 13.98 7.76 -8.43
CA ARG A 292 14.76 8.82 -7.78
C ARG A 292 15.05 8.61 -6.30
N LEU A 293 14.36 7.68 -5.66
CA LEU A 293 14.61 7.27 -4.28
C LEU A 293 14.33 8.37 -3.24
N TYR A 294 13.51 9.38 -3.56
CA TYR A 294 13.15 10.44 -2.59
C TYR A 294 12.29 9.88 -1.44
N LEU A 295 11.27 9.08 -1.76
CA LEU A 295 10.44 8.45 -0.73
C LEU A 295 11.24 7.40 0.04
N PHE A 296 12.05 6.61 -0.67
CA PHE A 296 12.99 5.69 -0.05
C PHE A 296 13.88 6.39 0.99
N GLY A 297 14.50 7.51 0.63
CA GLY A 297 15.35 8.30 1.53
C GLY A 297 14.60 8.85 2.75
N LEU A 298 13.40 9.43 2.56
CA LEU A 298 12.60 9.93 3.67
C LEU A 298 12.08 8.81 4.59
N MET A 299 11.79 7.62 4.05
CA MET A 299 11.42 6.48 4.88
C MET A 299 12.61 5.97 5.71
N LEU A 300 13.83 5.94 5.15
CA LEU A 300 15.02 5.61 5.94
C LEU A 300 15.33 6.67 7.00
N LEU A 301 15.04 7.93 6.73
CA LEU A 301 15.16 9.03 7.70
C LEU A 301 14.22 8.85 8.90
N GLN A 302 13.18 8.03 8.81
CA GLN A 302 12.35 7.71 9.97
C GLN A 302 13.14 6.97 11.07
N LEU A 303 14.17 6.18 10.73
CA LEU A 303 14.97 5.43 11.70
C LEU A 303 15.70 6.33 12.72
N PRO A 304 16.49 7.36 12.32
CA PRO A 304 17.06 8.30 13.27
C PRO A 304 15.96 9.12 13.99
N LEU A 305 14.83 9.40 13.35
CA LEU A 305 13.70 10.06 14.02
C LEU A 305 13.05 9.18 15.11
N ILE A 306 13.10 7.85 14.99
CA ILE A 306 12.72 6.93 16.08
C ILE A 306 13.66 7.12 17.28
N ALA A 307 14.96 7.22 17.04
CA ALA A 307 15.95 7.45 18.10
C ALA A 307 15.72 8.81 18.78
N LEU A 308 15.44 9.86 18.00
CA LEU A 308 15.07 11.18 18.51
C LEU A 308 13.78 11.13 19.36
N GLY A 309 12.75 10.42 18.88
CA GLY A 309 11.51 10.24 19.64
C GLY A 309 11.72 9.49 20.95
N ARG A 310 12.66 8.54 21.01
CA ARG A 310 13.06 7.85 22.25
C ARG A 310 13.74 8.80 23.25
N PHE A 311 14.54 9.75 22.76
CA PHE A 311 15.17 10.77 23.61
C PHE A 311 14.13 11.68 24.30
N TYR A 312 13.10 12.10 23.57
CA TYR A 312 12.01 12.93 24.13
C TYR A 312 10.87 12.14 24.79
N ARG A 313 11.04 10.83 25.03
CA ARG A 313 9.99 9.95 25.56
C ARG A 313 9.38 10.42 26.90
N HIS A 314 10.17 11.11 27.72
CA HIS A 314 9.73 11.66 29.01
C HIS A 314 8.77 12.85 28.86
N LYS A 315 8.79 13.56 27.73
CA LYS A 315 7.94 14.71 27.43
C LYS A 315 7.00 14.38 26.28
N LYS A 316 5.92 13.63 26.58
CA LYS A 316 4.96 13.14 25.57
C LYS A 316 4.42 14.24 24.64
N MET A 317 4.09 15.41 25.18
CA MET A 317 3.59 16.55 24.39
C MET A 317 4.63 17.03 23.36
N VAL A 318 5.89 17.20 23.78
CA VAL A 318 6.98 17.63 22.90
C VAL A 318 7.26 16.59 21.83
N ALA A 319 7.30 15.31 22.22
CA ALA A 319 7.51 14.21 21.30
C ALA A 319 6.39 14.10 20.24
N ASN A 320 5.13 14.29 20.66
CA ASN A 320 3.98 14.33 19.75
C ASN A 320 4.01 15.56 18.83
N ALA A 321 4.39 16.73 19.33
CA ALA A 321 4.55 17.94 18.50
C ALA A 321 5.65 17.77 17.45
N ILE A 322 6.79 17.15 17.80
CA ILE A 322 7.85 16.80 16.84
C ILE A 322 7.33 15.81 15.80
N PHE A 323 6.59 14.78 16.22
CA PHE A 323 5.97 13.81 15.32
C PHE A 323 5.06 14.51 14.29
N TRP A 324 4.15 15.37 14.74
CA TRP A 324 3.26 16.12 13.86
C TRP A 324 4.01 17.08 12.94
N ALA A 325 5.04 17.78 13.44
CA ALA A 325 5.86 18.65 12.62
C ALA A 325 6.56 17.87 11.49
N CYS A 326 7.12 16.70 11.78
CA CYS A 326 7.72 15.84 10.76
C CYS A 326 6.67 15.29 9.77
N LEU A 327 5.49 14.88 10.26
CA LEU A 327 4.40 14.40 9.42
C LEU A 327 3.86 15.49 8.49
N MET A 328 3.77 16.74 8.95
CA MET A 328 3.34 17.89 8.14
C MET A 328 4.38 18.29 7.09
N LEU A 329 5.67 18.05 7.34
CA LEU A 329 6.76 18.44 6.44
C LEU A 329 7.08 17.38 5.37
N GLY A 330 7.00 16.09 5.70
CA GLY A 330 7.41 15.00 4.80
C GLY A 330 6.65 14.96 3.46
N PRO A 331 5.31 14.92 3.45
CA PRO A 331 4.51 14.85 2.24
C PRO A 331 4.68 16.06 1.31
N PRO A 332 4.69 17.33 1.79
CA PRO A 332 5.03 18.48 0.94
C PRO A 332 6.43 18.40 0.32
N LEU A 333 7.44 17.93 1.06
CA LEU A 333 8.78 17.74 0.52
C LEU A 333 8.78 16.74 -0.63
N LEU A 334 8.07 15.62 -0.47
CA LEU A 334 7.92 14.61 -1.54
C LEU A 334 7.15 15.16 -2.73
N GLY A 335 6.02 15.82 -2.47
CA GLY A 335 5.18 16.42 -3.49
C GLY A 335 5.96 17.42 -4.34
N LEU A 336 6.75 18.28 -3.69
CA LEU A 336 7.58 19.27 -4.37
C LEU A 336 8.73 18.61 -5.15
N ALA A 337 9.43 17.64 -4.55
CA ALA A 337 10.55 16.95 -5.20
C ALA A 337 10.10 16.19 -6.45
N TYR A 338 9.10 15.30 -6.31
CA TYR A 338 8.55 14.55 -7.44
C TYR A 338 7.83 15.45 -8.45
N GLY A 339 7.09 16.46 -7.98
CA GLY A 339 6.30 17.31 -8.85
C GLY A 339 7.14 18.26 -9.71
N ARG A 340 8.18 18.89 -9.14
CA ARG A 340 9.10 19.76 -9.91
C ARG A 340 9.87 18.96 -10.94
N GLU A 341 10.33 17.77 -10.57
CA GLU A 341 11.05 16.90 -11.49
C GLU A 341 10.14 16.35 -12.60
N TRP A 342 8.93 15.92 -12.26
CA TRP A 342 7.95 15.50 -13.24
C TRP A 342 7.66 16.63 -14.24
N ALA A 343 7.55 17.88 -13.76
CA ALA A 343 7.40 19.05 -14.62
C ALA A 343 8.61 19.30 -15.52
N GLN A 344 9.84 19.16 -15.00
CA GLN A 344 11.07 19.23 -15.80
C GLN A 344 11.10 18.22 -16.94
N ILE A 345 10.78 16.96 -16.65
CA ILE A 345 10.82 15.88 -17.62
C ILE A 345 9.73 16.03 -18.69
N HIS A 346 8.50 16.36 -18.29
CA HIS A 346 7.35 16.32 -19.19
C HIS A 346 7.02 17.65 -19.88
N PHE A 347 7.37 18.79 -19.28
CA PHE A 347 7.15 20.09 -19.89
C PHE A 347 8.42 20.69 -20.46
N TYR A 348 9.50 20.80 -19.68
CA TYR A 348 10.67 21.54 -20.12
C TYR A 348 11.55 20.76 -21.11
N ASN A 349 11.80 19.47 -20.87
CA ASN A 349 12.62 18.65 -21.78
C ASN A 349 11.88 18.25 -23.07
N ALA A 350 10.57 18.03 -23.01
CA ALA A 350 9.76 17.70 -24.19
C ALA A 350 9.62 18.87 -25.18
N HIS A 351 9.85 20.11 -24.72
CA HIS A 351 9.82 21.31 -25.55
C HIS A 351 11.24 21.84 -25.85
N ALA A 352 12.30 21.10 -25.50
CA ALA A 352 13.67 21.53 -25.79
C ALA A 352 14.01 21.50 -27.30
N ASP A 353 13.32 20.67 -28.09
CA ASP A 353 13.49 20.61 -29.55
C ASP A 353 12.68 21.68 -30.32
N HIS A 354 11.81 22.42 -29.63
CA HIS A 354 11.13 23.59 -30.16
C HIS A 354 11.49 24.79 -29.29
N GLN A 355 12.52 25.53 -29.71
CA GLN A 355 12.99 26.85 -29.25
C GLN A 355 12.45 27.40 -27.91
N PRO A 356 13.32 27.96 -27.06
CA PRO A 356 12.94 28.42 -25.72
C PRO A 356 11.86 29.49 -25.82
N LEU A 357 10.64 29.16 -25.41
CA LEU A 357 9.67 30.16 -25.00
C LEU A 357 10.29 30.90 -23.83
N ARG A 358 10.88 32.05 -24.15
CA ARG A 358 11.34 33.03 -23.19
C ARG A 358 10.18 33.31 -22.24
N LEU A 359 10.38 32.99 -20.98
CA LEU A 359 9.62 33.53 -19.87
C LEU A 359 9.79 35.06 -19.87
N PHE A 360 8.78 35.75 -20.40
CA PHE A 360 8.34 37.09 -20.00
C PHE A 360 6.81 37.12 -20.11
#